data_AF-A0A094FS44-F1
#
_entry.id   AF-A0A094FS44-F1
#
_cell.length_a   1.000
_cell.length_b   1.000
_cell.length_c   1.000
_cell.angle_alpha   90.00
_cell.angle_beta   90.00
_cell.angle_gamma   90.00
#
_symmetry.space_group_name_H-M   'P 1'
#
loop_
_entity.id
_entity.type
_entity.pdbx_description
1 polymer ?
#
loop_
_entity_poly.entity_id
_entity_poly.type
_entity_poly.pdbx_seq_one_letter_code
_entity_poly.pdbx_strand_id
1 'polypeptide(L)'
;MGTSEDMNELLHPKIISMEVDDEDSCESEYRLQIGTQVKYLIVDPGTYDRDTLSFPLASLPPLQYDATWTVAHISRSPSGTLRTSLSTPKLAGVKSLWHPTTIDYFDLEKTTQLTAAAYEAVPSPALASTLGTSPIIAKIARFEWEIPRLEQETHIYHLLSNSGLTPRFLGHIREGDRVIGGL
;
A
#
# COMPACT_ATOMS: atom_id res chain seq x y z
N MET A 1 -13.59 -18.71 24.26
CA MET A 1 -13.81 -17.35 24.79
C MET A 1 -12.48 -16.62 24.69
N GLY A 2 -12.17 -16.05 23.52
CA GLY A 2 -11.03 -15.14 23.39
C GLY A 2 -11.43 -13.81 24.02
N THR A 3 -10.61 -13.32 24.93
CA THR A 3 -10.85 -12.09 25.69
C THR A 3 -10.78 -10.89 24.75
N SER A 4 -11.49 -9.82 25.09
CA SER A 4 -11.55 -8.55 24.34
C SER A 4 -10.19 -7.88 24.10
N GLU A 5 -9.13 -8.35 24.74
CA GLU A 5 -7.75 -7.89 24.56
C GLU A 5 -7.13 -8.39 23.24
N ASP A 6 -7.39 -9.64 22.83
CA ASP A 6 -6.89 -10.18 21.55
C ASP A 6 -7.51 -9.48 20.33
N MET A 7 -8.75 -9.01 20.47
CA MET A 7 -9.46 -8.28 19.42
C MET A 7 -8.98 -6.82 19.30
N ASN A 8 -8.41 -6.28 20.38
CA ASN A 8 -7.90 -4.91 20.44
C ASN A 8 -6.50 -4.80 19.82
N GLU A 9 -5.66 -5.86 19.94
CA GLU A 9 -4.36 -5.88 19.26
C GLU A 9 -4.48 -5.93 17.72
N LEU A 10 -5.54 -6.57 17.20
CA LEU A 10 -5.79 -6.73 15.75
C LEU A 10 -6.13 -5.42 15.02
N LEU A 11 -6.46 -4.35 15.75
CA LEU A 11 -6.87 -3.07 15.18
C LEU A 11 -5.79 -1.99 15.24
N HIS A 12 -4.57 -2.32 15.70
CA HIS A 12 -3.49 -1.34 15.72
C HIS A 12 -3.01 -1.05 14.29
N PRO A 13 -3.12 0.20 13.82
CA PRO A 13 -2.67 0.57 12.50
C PRO A 13 -1.13 0.51 12.43
N LYS A 14 -0.61 -0.06 11.36
CA LYS A 14 0.83 -0.09 11.06
C LYS A 14 1.09 0.64 9.75
N ILE A 15 2.01 1.60 9.74
CA ILE A 15 2.46 2.21 8.47
C ILE A 15 3.22 1.16 7.67
N ILE A 16 2.74 0.87 6.46
CA ILE A 16 3.39 -0.04 5.51
C ILE A 16 4.02 0.71 4.33
N SER A 17 3.63 1.96 4.09
CA SER A 17 4.28 2.88 3.16
C SER A 17 3.94 4.32 3.52
N MET A 18 4.84 5.25 3.19
CA MET A 18 4.61 6.68 3.33
C MET A 18 5.35 7.45 2.24
N GLU A 19 4.81 8.60 1.86
CA GLU A 19 5.43 9.65 1.05
C GLU A 19 5.16 10.96 1.78
N VAL A 20 6.20 11.61 2.27
CA VAL A 20 6.10 12.89 2.98
C VAL A 20 6.71 13.94 2.07
N ASP A 21 5.96 15.00 1.80
CA ASP A 21 6.49 16.12 1.04
C ASP A 21 7.37 16.99 1.93
N ASP A 22 8.66 17.05 1.59
CA ASP A 22 9.65 17.83 2.33
C ASP A 22 9.45 19.34 2.17
N GLU A 23 8.81 19.78 1.08
CA GLU A 23 8.59 21.20 0.78
C GLU A 23 7.24 21.74 1.25
N ASP A 24 6.38 20.89 1.83
CA ASP A 24 5.02 21.24 2.27
C ASP A 24 4.22 21.94 1.16
N SER A 25 4.40 21.45 -0.07
CA SER A 25 3.82 21.93 -1.32
C SER A 25 2.73 21.01 -1.88
N CYS A 26 2.81 19.73 -1.54
CA CYS A 26 1.95 18.64 -1.96
C CYS A 26 1.43 17.84 -0.75
N GLU A 27 0.42 17.02 -0.97
CA GLU A 27 -0.13 16.15 0.06
C GLU A 27 0.92 15.12 0.53
N SER A 28 0.94 14.84 1.83
CA SER A 28 1.66 13.69 2.38
C SER A 28 0.72 12.48 2.49
N GLU A 29 1.15 11.33 2.00
CA GLU A 29 0.32 10.12 1.91
C GLU A 29 0.90 8.95 2.70
N TYR A 30 0.01 8.17 3.32
CA TYR A 30 0.37 7.00 4.12
C TYR A 30 -0.53 5.83 3.77
N ARG A 31 0.05 4.62 3.78
CA ARG A 31 -0.68 3.36 3.77
C ARG A 31 -0.60 2.71 5.13
N LEU A 32 -1.75 2.37 5.67
CA LEU A 32 -1.92 1.73 6.97
C LEU A 32 -2.42 0.30 6.76
N GLN A 33 -1.73 -0.67 7.35
CA GLN A 33 -2.26 -2.00 7.56
C GLN A 33 -3.05 -2.04 8.87
N ILE A 34 -4.31 -2.49 8.81
CA ILE A 34 -5.17 -2.74 9.97
C ILE A 34 -5.77 -4.13 9.77
N GLY A 35 -5.28 -5.12 10.53
CA GLY A 35 -5.54 -6.54 10.25
C GLY A 35 -5.12 -6.92 8.82
N THR A 36 -6.09 -7.33 8.01
CA THR A 36 -5.93 -7.70 6.59
C THR A 36 -6.47 -6.62 5.64
N GLN A 37 -6.70 -5.40 6.13
CA GLN A 37 -7.11 -4.27 5.31
C GLN A 37 -5.99 -3.25 5.17
N VAL A 38 -5.96 -2.58 4.02
CA VAL A 38 -5.14 -1.40 3.79
C VAL A 38 -6.04 -0.18 3.76
N LYS A 39 -5.69 0.85 4.53
CA LYS A 39 -6.32 2.17 4.52
C LYS A 39 -5.30 3.24 4.18
N TYR A 40 -5.79 4.38 3.71
CA TYR A 40 -5.00 5.50 3.22
C TYR A 40 -5.22 6.71 4.11
N LEU A 41 -4.14 7.36 4.51
CA LEU A 41 -4.19 8.71 5.07
C LEU A 41 -3.60 9.68 4.06
N ILE A 42 -4.28 10.78 3.84
CA ILE A 42 -3.82 11.88 2.99
C ILE A 42 -3.86 13.13 3.87
N VAL A 43 -2.74 13.85 3.92
CA VAL A 43 -2.59 15.03 4.77
C VAL A 43 -2.27 16.23 3.87
N ASP A 44 -3.12 17.25 3.93
CA ASP A 44 -2.92 18.50 3.18
C ASP A 44 -1.65 19.23 3.64
N PRO A 45 -1.00 19.97 2.74
CA PRO A 45 0.03 20.93 3.09
C PRO A 45 -0.37 21.87 4.24
N GLY A 46 0.59 22.23 5.08
CA GLY A 46 0.40 23.15 6.21
C GLY A 46 -0.40 22.56 7.39
N THR A 47 -0.73 21.26 7.34
CA THR A 47 -1.52 20.62 8.41
C THR A 47 -0.66 20.24 9.61
N TYR A 48 0.54 19.73 9.37
CA TYR A 48 1.51 19.31 10.38
C TYR A 48 2.92 19.71 9.93
N ASP A 49 3.83 19.92 10.89
CA ASP A 49 5.24 20.07 10.57
C ASP A 49 5.86 18.74 10.09
N ARG A 50 7.00 18.85 9.40
CA ARG A 50 7.71 17.71 8.82
C ARG A 50 8.06 16.64 9.85
N ASP A 51 8.46 17.04 11.05
CA ASP A 51 8.80 16.10 12.11
C ASP A 51 7.55 15.27 12.42
N THR A 52 6.42 15.91 12.68
CA THR A 52 5.14 15.23 12.93
C THR A 52 4.74 14.30 11.79
N LEU A 53 4.92 14.71 10.53
CA LEU A 53 4.64 13.86 9.35
C LEU A 53 5.61 12.68 9.23
N SER A 54 6.83 12.81 9.74
CA SER A 54 7.88 11.79 9.68
C SER A 54 7.91 10.85 10.91
N PHE A 55 7.14 11.18 11.96
CA PHE A 55 7.08 10.50 13.26
C PHE A 55 5.82 9.61 13.40
N PRO A 56 5.66 8.80 14.49
CA PRO A 56 4.72 7.67 14.44
C PRO A 56 3.26 8.12 14.38
N LEU A 57 2.38 7.20 13.97
CA LEU A 57 0.92 7.39 13.87
C LEU A 57 0.25 7.99 15.10
N ALA A 58 0.86 7.87 16.29
CA ALA A 58 0.36 8.47 17.52
C ALA A 58 0.30 10.00 17.47
N SER A 59 1.07 10.64 16.59
CA SER A 59 1.03 12.09 16.37
C SER A 59 -0.11 12.53 15.44
N LEU A 60 -0.70 11.59 14.70
CA LEU A 60 -1.88 11.82 13.85
C LEU A 60 -3.16 11.71 14.69
N PRO A 61 -4.26 12.37 14.27
CA PRO A 61 -5.49 12.35 15.04
C PRO A 61 -6.02 10.91 15.15
N PRO A 62 -6.60 10.52 16.29
CA PRO A 62 -7.15 9.18 16.43
C PRO A 62 -8.34 9.00 15.47
N LEU A 63 -8.28 7.96 14.65
CA LEU A 63 -9.35 7.61 13.72
C LEU A 63 -10.08 6.35 14.20
N GLN A 64 -11.34 6.22 13.80
CA GLN A 64 -12.14 5.01 14.01
C GLN A 64 -11.69 3.94 12.99
N TYR A 65 -10.58 3.27 13.26
CA TYR A 65 -9.96 2.32 12.33
C TYR A 65 -10.80 1.07 12.06
N ASP A 66 -11.78 0.77 12.92
CA ASP A 66 -12.79 -0.28 12.77
C ASP A 66 -13.92 0.09 11.80
N ALA A 67 -14.08 1.37 11.45
CA ALA A 67 -15.10 1.81 10.50
C ALA A 67 -14.76 1.48 9.04
N THR A 68 -15.76 1.54 8.15
CA THR A 68 -15.67 1.02 6.76
C THR A 68 -14.89 1.89 5.77
N TRP A 69 -14.40 3.06 6.19
CA TRP A 69 -13.67 3.97 5.30
C TRP A 69 -12.36 3.35 4.81
N THR A 70 -11.92 3.75 3.61
CA THR A 70 -10.63 3.35 3.03
C THR A 70 -9.67 4.52 2.91
N VAL A 71 -10.18 5.76 2.83
CA VAL A 71 -9.36 6.97 2.76
C VAL A 71 -9.81 7.95 3.84
N ALA A 72 -8.86 8.45 4.63
CA ALA A 72 -9.03 9.58 5.51
C ALA A 72 -8.20 10.75 4.99
N HIS A 73 -8.85 11.89 4.77
CA HIS A 73 -8.21 13.13 4.35
C HIS A 73 -8.18 14.10 5.54
N ILE A 74 -7.00 14.58 5.90
CA ILE A 74 -6.75 15.39 7.09
C ILE A 74 -6.19 16.72 6.65
N SER A 75 -6.82 17.81 7.10
CA SER A 75 -6.42 19.16 6.75
C SER A 75 -6.52 20.12 7.91
N ARG A 76 -5.84 21.26 7.81
CA ARG A 76 -5.95 22.36 8.78
C ARG A 76 -6.63 23.56 8.13
N SER A 77 -7.72 24.01 8.74
CA SER A 77 -8.41 25.23 8.29
C SER A 77 -7.58 26.49 8.55
N PRO A 78 -7.88 27.62 7.89
CA PRO A 78 -7.18 28.88 8.12
C PRO A 78 -7.22 29.39 9.57
N SER A 79 -8.21 28.97 10.36
CA SER A 79 -8.30 29.27 11.80
C SER A 79 -7.43 28.35 12.67
N GLY A 80 -6.67 27.43 12.08
CA GLY A 80 -5.84 26.45 12.78
C GLY A 80 -6.59 25.20 13.24
N THR A 81 -7.89 25.09 12.97
CA THR A 81 -8.70 23.93 13.39
C THR A 81 -8.44 22.75 12.45
N LEU A 82 -8.12 21.58 13.03
CA LEU A 82 -7.96 20.33 12.30
C LEU A 82 -9.31 19.81 11.79
N ARG A 83 -9.33 19.28 10.57
CA ARG A 83 -10.49 18.68 9.92
C ARG A 83 -10.11 17.31 9.41
N THR A 84 -11.05 16.37 9.52
CA THR A 84 -10.88 15.01 8.99
C THR A 84 -12.13 14.65 8.20
N SER A 85 -11.93 14.19 6.97
CA SER A 85 -12.96 13.66 6.09
C SER A 85 -12.69 12.18 5.84
N LEU A 86 -13.70 11.33 6.03
CA LEU A 86 -13.60 9.88 5.83
C LEU A 86 -14.42 9.48 4.61
N SER A 87 -13.85 8.64 3.75
CA SER A 87 -14.50 8.21 2.51
C SER A 87 -14.13 6.77 2.13
N THR A 88 -14.92 6.20 1.22
CA THR A 88 -14.70 4.83 0.68
C THR A 88 -14.67 4.87 -0.85
N PRO A 89 -13.72 5.60 -1.47
CA PRO A 89 -13.64 5.67 -2.91
C PRO A 89 -13.25 4.32 -3.51
N LYS A 90 -13.65 4.10 -4.76
CA LYS A 90 -13.13 2.99 -5.55
C LYS A 90 -11.72 3.35 -6.02
N LEU A 91 -10.71 2.73 -5.42
CA LEU A 91 -9.31 3.00 -5.73
C LEU A 91 -8.91 2.44 -7.10
N ALA A 92 -8.08 3.16 -7.85
CA ALA A 92 -7.56 2.65 -9.12
C ALA A 92 -6.69 1.40 -8.93
N GLY A 93 -6.68 0.54 -9.94
CA GLY A 93 -5.87 -0.67 -10.00
C GLY A 93 -5.35 -0.89 -11.41
N VAL A 94 -4.31 -1.71 -11.53
CA VAL A 94 -3.76 -2.17 -12.80
C VAL A 94 -4.83 -2.98 -13.55
N LYS A 95 -4.98 -2.71 -14.84
CA LYS A 95 -6.00 -3.24 -15.75
C LYS A 95 -5.41 -4.25 -16.75
N SER A 96 -4.14 -4.10 -17.12
CA SER A 96 -3.42 -4.99 -18.03
C SER A 96 -3.07 -6.33 -17.37
N LEU A 97 -4.09 -7.14 -17.08
CA LEU A 97 -3.94 -8.42 -16.41
C LEU A 97 -3.73 -9.54 -17.44
N TRP A 98 -2.47 -9.89 -17.69
CA TRP A 98 -2.11 -10.90 -18.69
C TRP A 98 -1.58 -12.23 -18.10
N HIS A 99 -0.93 -12.19 -16.93
CA HIS A 99 -0.52 -13.39 -16.22
C HIS A 99 -1.69 -14.03 -15.45
N PRO A 100 -1.86 -15.37 -15.48
CA PRO A 100 -3.00 -16.03 -14.83
C PRO A 100 -2.91 -16.05 -13.29
N THR A 101 -1.70 -16.00 -12.74
CA THR A 101 -1.48 -16.01 -11.29
C THR A 101 -1.72 -14.61 -10.72
N THR A 102 -2.56 -14.55 -9.69
CA THR A 102 -2.78 -13.36 -8.85
C THR A 102 -2.60 -13.75 -7.39
N ILE A 103 -1.82 -12.97 -6.65
CA ILE A 103 -1.37 -13.26 -5.28
C ILE A 103 -1.82 -12.12 -4.37
N ASP A 104 -2.34 -12.46 -3.19
CA ASP A 104 -2.69 -11.45 -2.19
C ASP A 104 -1.42 -10.79 -1.62
N TYR A 105 -1.46 -9.48 -1.43
CA TYR A 105 -0.37 -8.70 -0.84
C TYR A 105 0.06 -9.24 0.53
N PHE A 106 -0.88 -9.73 1.34
CA PHE A 106 -0.59 -10.26 2.67
C PHE A 106 -0.02 -11.68 2.67
N ASP A 107 -0.03 -12.36 1.52
CA ASP A 107 0.68 -13.64 1.33
C ASP A 107 2.17 -13.44 1.01
N LEU A 108 2.66 -12.19 0.98
CA LEU A 108 4.04 -11.85 0.72
C LEU A 108 4.69 -11.24 1.96
N GLU A 109 5.62 -11.97 2.58
CA GLU A 109 6.40 -11.44 3.68
C GLU A 109 7.55 -10.60 3.14
N LYS A 110 7.45 -9.28 3.29
CA LYS A 110 8.52 -8.35 2.89
C LYS A 110 9.77 -8.57 3.74
N THR A 111 10.90 -8.85 3.09
CA THR A 111 12.21 -9.05 3.73
C THR A 111 13.12 -7.83 3.59
N THR A 112 13.20 -7.25 2.39
CA THR A 112 14.15 -6.16 2.09
C THR A 112 13.47 -5.08 1.26
N GLN A 113 13.58 -3.80 1.65
CA GLN A 113 13.18 -2.70 0.76
C GLN A 113 14.28 -2.42 -0.27
N LEU A 114 13.94 -2.39 -1.56
CA LEU A 114 14.89 -2.12 -2.65
C LEU A 114 14.76 -0.69 -3.19
N THR A 115 13.54 -0.25 -3.44
CA THR A 115 13.19 1.12 -3.84
C THR A 115 11.89 1.50 -3.16
N ALA A 116 11.37 2.71 -3.35
CA ALA A 116 10.07 3.09 -2.80
C ALA A 116 8.94 2.09 -3.19
N ALA A 117 8.91 1.68 -4.46
CA ALA A 117 7.87 0.80 -5.02
C ALA A 117 8.24 -0.69 -5.08
N ALA A 118 9.52 -1.06 -4.85
CA ALA A 118 10.00 -2.44 -5.01
C ALA A 118 10.66 -2.98 -3.73
N TYR A 119 10.40 -4.25 -3.44
CA TYR A 119 10.93 -4.95 -2.27
C TYR A 119 11.14 -6.43 -2.56
N GLU A 120 12.05 -7.06 -1.83
CA GLU A 120 12.14 -8.52 -1.77
C GLU A 120 11.07 -9.06 -0.84
N ALA A 121 10.45 -10.17 -1.23
CA ALA A 121 9.48 -10.88 -0.43
C ALA A 121 9.69 -12.39 -0.48
N VAL A 122 9.32 -13.05 0.61
CA VAL A 122 9.18 -14.52 0.64
C VAL A 122 7.69 -14.85 0.57
N PRO A 123 7.27 -15.73 -0.36
CA PRO A 123 5.90 -16.21 -0.41
C PRO A 123 5.49 -16.95 0.86
N SER A 124 4.24 -16.81 1.28
CA SER A 124 3.68 -17.61 2.37
C SER A 124 3.78 -19.11 2.05
N PRO A 125 3.82 -20.00 3.06
CA PRO A 125 3.89 -21.44 2.83
C PRO A 125 2.80 -21.99 1.91
N ALA A 126 1.62 -21.33 1.88
CA ALA A 126 0.52 -21.69 0.98
C ALA A 126 0.86 -21.50 -0.51
N LEU A 127 1.75 -20.55 -0.82
CA LEU A 127 2.18 -20.23 -2.18
C LEU A 127 3.43 -20.98 -2.63
N ALA A 128 4.06 -21.78 -1.76
CA ALA A 128 5.32 -22.47 -2.06
C ALA A 128 5.23 -23.40 -3.29
N SER A 129 4.07 -24.00 -3.54
CA SER A 129 3.84 -24.84 -4.73
C SER A 129 3.76 -24.04 -6.04
N THR A 130 3.41 -22.76 -5.96
CA THR A 130 3.18 -21.88 -7.12
C THR A 130 4.41 -21.03 -7.43
N LEU A 131 5.04 -20.47 -6.39
CA LEU A 131 6.15 -19.52 -6.52
C LEU A 131 7.50 -20.08 -6.04
N GLY A 132 7.50 -21.24 -5.39
CA GLY A 132 8.67 -21.72 -4.65
C GLY A 132 8.84 -21.00 -3.31
N THR A 133 9.98 -21.23 -2.68
CA THR A 133 10.35 -20.65 -1.38
C THR A 133 11.50 -19.66 -1.48
N SER A 134 11.98 -19.38 -2.69
CA SER A 134 13.05 -18.41 -2.91
C SER A 134 12.52 -16.98 -2.80
N PRO A 135 13.34 -16.02 -2.36
CA PRO A 135 12.97 -14.61 -2.42
C PRO A 135 12.61 -14.18 -3.85
N ILE A 136 11.55 -13.38 -3.95
CA ILE A 136 11.07 -12.79 -5.21
C ILE A 136 11.04 -11.28 -5.07
N ILE A 137 11.07 -10.56 -6.20
CA ILE A 137 10.97 -9.11 -6.20
C ILE A 137 9.51 -8.74 -6.44
N ALA A 138 8.91 -8.07 -5.47
CA ALA A 138 7.60 -7.46 -5.59
C ALA A 138 7.74 -6.00 -5.96
N LYS A 139 6.95 -5.56 -6.94
CA LYS A 139 6.80 -4.16 -7.29
C LYS A 139 5.34 -3.77 -7.27
N ILE A 140 5.02 -2.76 -6.46
CA ILE A 140 3.65 -2.28 -6.26
C ILE A 140 3.55 -0.77 -6.44
N ALA A 141 2.36 -0.32 -6.83
CA ALA A 141 1.90 1.04 -6.63
C ALA A 141 1.42 1.13 -5.19
N ARG A 142 2.14 1.91 -4.39
CA ARG A 142 1.75 2.27 -3.03
C ARG A 142 0.55 3.19 -3.10
N PHE A 143 0.65 4.24 -3.91
CA PHE A 143 -0.33 5.32 -4.00
C PHE A 143 -1.04 5.33 -5.36
N GLU A 144 -2.20 5.97 -5.41
CA GLU A 144 -3.06 5.95 -6.61
C GLU A 144 -2.36 6.60 -7.82
N TRP A 145 -1.56 7.64 -7.60
CA TRP A 145 -0.78 8.31 -8.64
C TRP A 145 0.36 7.44 -9.22
N GLU A 146 0.75 6.34 -8.56
CA GLU A 146 1.75 5.40 -9.09
C GLU A 146 1.14 4.37 -10.06
N ILE A 147 -0.20 4.18 -10.04
CA ILE A 147 -0.90 3.17 -10.85
C ILE A 147 -0.65 3.33 -12.36
N PRO A 148 -0.74 4.53 -12.98
CA PRO A 148 -0.50 4.66 -14.42
C PRO A 148 0.92 4.25 -14.84
N ARG A 149 1.92 4.53 -14.00
CA ARG A 149 3.30 4.12 -14.26
C ARG A 149 3.43 2.60 -14.22
N LEU A 150 2.83 1.98 -13.22
CA LEU A 150 2.90 0.53 -13.05
C LEU A 150 2.10 -0.21 -14.13
N GLU A 151 0.95 0.31 -14.55
CA GLU A 151 0.19 -0.18 -15.71
C GLU A 151 1.07 -0.28 -16.96
N GLN A 152 1.80 0.79 -17.26
CA GLN A 152 2.70 0.85 -18.40
C GLN A 152 3.85 -0.15 -18.27
N GLU A 153 4.42 -0.29 -17.08
CA GLU A 153 5.47 -1.26 -16.80
C GLU A 153 4.97 -2.71 -16.99
N THR A 154 3.82 -3.06 -16.39
CA THR A 154 3.18 -4.36 -16.56
C THR A 154 2.87 -4.66 -18.02
N HIS A 155 2.44 -3.66 -18.79
CA HIS A 155 2.21 -3.80 -20.23
C HIS A 155 3.52 -4.09 -20.99
N ILE A 156 4.61 -3.39 -20.67
CA ILE A 156 5.92 -3.64 -21.29
C ILE A 156 6.44 -5.05 -20.97
N TYR A 157 6.29 -5.51 -19.72
CA TYR A 157 6.62 -6.89 -19.35
C TYR A 157 5.84 -7.92 -20.17
N HIS A 158 4.57 -7.64 -20.48
CA HIS A 158 3.79 -8.52 -21.36
C HIS A 158 4.38 -8.60 -22.77
N LEU A 159 4.71 -7.45 -23.37
CA LEU A 159 5.28 -7.38 -24.71
C LEU A 159 6.65 -8.08 -24.80
N LEU A 160 7.40 -8.05 -23.70
CA LEU A 160 8.76 -8.58 -23.64
C LEU A 160 8.84 -10.00 -23.06
N SER A 161 7.72 -10.62 -22.64
CA SER A 161 7.73 -11.87 -21.85
C SER A 161 8.46 -13.04 -22.52
N ASN A 162 8.52 -13.04 -23.86
CA ASN A 162 9.16 -14.08 -24.66
C ASN A 162 10.46 -13.60 -25.34
N SER A 163 10.94 -12.41 -24.99
CA SER A 163 12.13 -11.81 -25.61
C SER A 163 13.44 -12.25 -24.97
N GLY A 164 13.40 -12.74 -23.72
CA GLY A 164 14.59 -12.97 -22.89
C GLY A 164 15.25 -11.68 -22.37
N LEU A 165 14.64 -10.51 -22.61
CA LEU A 165 15.17 -9.21 -22.17
C LEU A 165 14.70 -8.78 -20.78
N THR A 166 13.71 -9.47 -20.21
CA THR A 166 13.17 -9.17 -18.89
C THR A 166 13.33 -10.34 -17.94
N PRO A 167 13.38 -10.08 -16.62
CA PRO A 167 13.09 -11.12 -15.64
C PRO A 167 11.76 -11.81 -15.93
N ARG A 168 11.64 -13.06 -15.46
CA ARG A 168 10.39 -13.81 -15.55
C ARG A 168 9.35 -13.18 -14.61
N PHE A 169 8.26 -12.69 -15.19
CA PHE A 169 7.08 -12.26 -14.43
C PHE A 169 6.38 -13.47 -13.83
N LEU A 170 6.09 -13.44 -12.53
CA LEU A 170 5.56 -14.56 -11.76
C LEU A 170 4.06 -14.42 -11.47
N GLY A 171 3.52 -13.20 -11.51
CA GLY A 171 2.11 -12.95 -11.27
C GLY A 171 1.79 -11.52 -10.88
N HIS A 172 0.50 -11.25 -10.77
CA HIS A 172 -0.02 -9.96 -10.31
C HIS A 172 -0.17 -9.96 -8.78
N ILE A 173 0.03 -8.80 -8.17
CA ILE A 173 -0.18 -8.58 -6.74
C ILE A 173 -1.51 -7.86 -6.54
N ARG A 174 -2.37 -8.44 -5.71
CA ARG A 174 -3.71 -7.94 -5.39
C ARG A 174 -3.75 -7.42 -3.95
N GLU A 175 -4.45 -6.31 -3.78
CA GLU A 175 -4.83 -5.76 -2.48
C GLU A 175 -6.34 -5.56 -2.49
N GLY A 176 -7.05 -6.20 -1.56
CA GLY A 176 -8.51 -6.07 -1.49
C GLY A 176 -9.17 -6.59 -2.77
N ASP A 177 -9.78 -5.70 -3.56
CA ASP A 177 -10.46 -6.01 -4.82
C ASP A 177 -9.70 -5.54 -6.08
N ARG A 178 -8.50 -4.99 -5.94
CA ARG A 178 -7.72 -4.41 -7.04
C ARG A 178 -6.32 -5.00 -7.16
N VAL A 179 -5.78 -4.96 -8.37
CA VAL A 179 -4.36 -5.28 -8.63
C VAL A 179 -3.54 -4.01 -8.44
N ILE A 180 -2.49 -4.12 -7.63
CA ILE A 180 -1.60 -3.00 -7.30
C ILE A 180 -0.17 -3.23 -7.79
N GLY A 181 0.13 -4.35 -8.45
CA GLY A 181 1.46 -4.58 -9.00
C GLY A 181 1.75 -5.98 -9.48
N GLY A 182 3.02 -6.36 -9.49
CA GLY A 182 3.49 -7.62 -10.04
C GLY A 182 4.79 -8.13 -9.41
N LEU A 183 5.08 -9.38 -9.71
CA LEU A 183 6.23 -10.19 -9.27
C LEU A 183 7.05 -10.66 -10.46
#